data_AF-A0A1Y2HX04-F1
#
_entry.id   AF-A0A1Y2HX04-F1
#
_cell.length_a   1.000
_cell.length_b   1.000
_cell.length_c   1.000
_cell.angle_alpha   90.00
_cell.angle_beta   90.00
_cell.angle_gamma   90.00
#
_symmetry.space_group_name_H-M   'P 1'
#
loop_
_entity.id
_entity.type
_entity.pdbx_description
1 polymer ?
#
loop_
_entity_poly.entity_id
_entity_poly.type
_entity_poly.pdbx_seq_one_letter_code
_entity_poly.pdbx_strand_id
1 'polypeptide(L)'
;MDSTAMTPAALRSKISAVYQAAQVAGHVIFAPTTLRTIHDHQLDLDFHVLVAPSLAKKDKPKPSDNAQVPTDRKKPKFNPFLPYDRNQYVADLSPTHVLLLNKFPVIAEHVLVVTKEFLLQDEPIDVADFDALIPVMQAMADSNPLAFYNCGANSGSSQPHRHIQVIPQQQPCPISKLVLRNPGSSRIPGLDYVHHLTPFSSGFPTSPTTLHSAYTSSLAALSRLMATPHDSRETLAHNVLITSAWMMVIPRLRERTVDGWMGVNAVGYTGSVLVTSDEQVRELEQRGGVLPVLVECGHLWKQA
;
A
#
# COMPACT_ATOMS: atom_id res chain seq x y z
N MET A 1 13.78 29.78 14.98
CA MET A 1 12.36 29.76 15.37
C MET A 1 12.05 28.33 15.71
N ASP A 2 11.79 28.05 17.00
CA ASP A 2 11.42 26.73 17.50
C ASP A 2 10.14 26.26 16.82
N SER A 3 10.28 25.41 15.81
CA SER A 3 9.20 24.58 15.33
C SER A 3 9.03 23.45 16.34
N THR A 4 8.24 23.68 17.39
CA THR A 4 7.78 22.58 18.24
C THR A 4 7.10 21.56 17.34
N ALA A 5 7.76 20.42 17.12
CA ALA A 5 7.23 19.33 16.32
C ALA A 5 5.83 18.98 16.81
N MET A 6 4.87 18.87 15.88
CA MET A 6 3.49 18.56 16.22
C MET A 6 3.42 17.20 16.93
N THR A 7 2.77 17.15 18.09
CA THR A 7 2.64 15.90 18.84
C THR A 7 1.77 14.89 18.08
N PRO A 8 1.94 13.57 18.30
CA PRO A 8 1.09 12.56 17.66
C PRO A 8 -0.41 12.79 17.87
N ALA A 9 -0.82 13.19 19.09
CA ALA A 9 -2.21 13.50 19.40
C ALA A 9 -2.73 14.72 18.62
N ALA A 10 -1.94 15.79 18.51
CA ALA A 10 -2.31 16.96 17.73
C ALA A 10 -2.41 16.64 16.24
N LEU A 11 -1.48 15.85 15.70
CA LEU A 11 -1.54 15.38 14.31
C LEU A 11 -2.80 14.53 14.08
N ARG A 12 -3.14 13.64 15.01
CA ARG A 12 -4.33 12.80 14.91
C ARG A 12 -5.61 13.60 14.86
N SER A 13 -5.79 14.56 15.78
CA SER A 13 -6.93 15.47 15.77
C SER A 13 -7.01 16.27 14.47
N LYS A 14 -5.86 16.68 13.93
CA LYS A 14 -5.79 17.43 12.66
C LYS A 14 -6.22 16.57 11.47
N ILE A 15 -5.78 15.31 11.38
CA ILE A 15 -6.22 14.37 10.33
C ILE A 15 -7.75 14.27 10.33
N SER A 16 -8.35 13.99 11.48
CA SER A 16 -9.81 13.86 11.59
C SER A 16 -10.54 15.17 11.25
N ALA A 17 -10.07 16.31 11.77
CA ALA A 17 -10.70 17.61 11.49
C ALA A 17 -10.66 17.99 10.00
N VAL A 18 -9.51 17.83 9.36
CA VAL A 18 -9.37 18.12 7.92
C VAL A 18 -10.18 17.13 7.10
N TYR A 19 -10.21 15.85 7.47
CA TYR A 19 -11.03 14.84 6.78
C TYR A 19 -12.52 15.19 6.81
N GLN A 20 -13.05 15.51 7.99
CA GLN A 20 -14.47 15.89 8.13
C GLN A 20 -14.80 17.14 7.31
N ALA A 21 -13.96 18.18 7.39
CA ALA A 21 -14.16 19.41 6.62
C ALA A 21 -14.10 19.16 5.11
N ALA A 22 -13.10 18.41 4.65
CA ALA A 22 -12.91 18.10 3.24
C ALA A 22 -14.01 17.20 2.68
N GLN A 23 -14.54 16.28 3.48
CA GLN A 23 -15.66 15.42 3.09
C GLN A 23 -16.95 16.24 2.97
N VAL A 24 -17.28 17.08 3.97
CA VAL A 24 -18.46 17.97 3.94
C VAL A 24 -18.40 18.93 2.75
N ALA A 25 -17.22 19.47 2.43
CA ALA A 25 -17.01 20.38 1.31
C ALA A 25 -16.85 19.66 -0.05
N GLY A 26 -16.89 18.33 -0.11
CA GLY A 26 -16.80 17.55 -1.35
C GLY A 26 -15.39 17.45 -1.97
N HIS A 27 -14.35 17.85 -1.24
CA HIS A 27 -12.94 17.71 -1.63
C HIS A 27 -12.38 16.30 -1.37
N VAL A 28 -13.07 15.53 -0.53
CA VAL A 28 -12.87 14.09 -0.33
C VAL A 28 -14.18 13.37 -0.65
N ILE A 29 -14.11 12.41 -1.57
CA ILE A 29 -15.25 11.64 -2.05
C ILE A 29 -15.09 10.21 -1.54
N PHE A 30 -15.66 9.94 -0.38
CA PHE A 30 -15.64 8.62 0.25
C PHE A 30 -16.40 7.60 -0.60
N ALA A 31 -15.76 6.47 -0.90
CA ALA A 31 -16.37 5.35 -1.59
C ALA A 31 -16.87 4.33 -0.55
N PRO A 32 -18.20 4.26 -0.29
CA PRO A 32 -18.73 3.32 0.67
C PRO A 32 -18.52 1.89 0.20
N THR A 33 -18.22 1.00 1.14
CA THR A 33 -18.00 -0.42 0.87
C THR A 33 -18.79 -1.31 1.79
N THR A 34 -19.21 -2.45 1.26
CA THR A 34 -19.76 -3.54 2.06
C THR A 34 -18.68 -4.60 2.25
N LEU A 35 -18.40 -4.99 3.49
CA LEU A 35 -17.49 -6.08 3.79
C LEU A 35 -18.19 -7.43 3.56
N ARG A 36 -17.53 -8.31 2.81
CA ARG A 36 -17.79 -9.75 2.71
C ARG A 36 -16.55 -10.50 3.20
N THR A 37 -16.71 -11.74 3.59
CA THR A 37 -15.61 -12.62 3.97
C THR A 37 -15.61 -13.87 3.09
N ILE A 38 -14.43 -14.31 2.68
CA ILE A 38 -14.23 -15.63 2.05
C ILE A 38 -13.25 -16.39 2.95
N HIS A 39 -13.72 -17.51 3.50
CA HIS A 39 -12.91 -18.33 4.39
C HIS A 39 -12.00 -19.27 3.60
N ASP A 40 -10.71 -19.22 3.88
CA ASP A 40 -9.73 -20.17 3.39
C ASP A 40 -9.56 -21.30 4.42
N HIS A 41 -10.04 -22.49 4.07
CA HIS A 41 -10.01 -23.66 4.96
C HIS A 41 -8.61 -24.23 5.18
N GLN A 42 -7.66 -24.00 4.26
CA GLN A 42 -6.29 -24.52 4.41
C GLN A 42 -5.49 -23.66 5.38
N LEU A 43 -5.68 -22.33 5.31
CA LEU A 43 -5.03 -21.37 6.19
C LEU A 43 -5.79 -21.14 7.49
N ASP A 44 -7.04 -21.59 7.58
CA ASP A 44 -8.00 -21.20 8.63
C ASP A 44 -7.99 -19.67 8.79
N LEU A 45 -8.35 -18.98 7.71
CA LEU A 45 -8.26 -17.52 7.61
C LEU A 45 -9.44 -16.93 6.82
N ASP A 46 -10.10 -15.95 7.42
CA ASP A 46 -11.09 -15.13 6.72
C ASP A 46 -10.40 -14.01 5.95
N PHE A 47 -10.42 -14.09 4.62
CA PHE A 47 -10.05 -12.99 3.75
C PHE A 47 -11.18 -11.97 3.69
N HIS A 48 -10.83 -10.69 3.61
CA HIS A 48 -11.79 -9.60 3.47
C HIS A 48 -12.00 -9.24 2.00
N VAL A 49 -13.26 -9.11 1.58
CA VAL A 49 -13.65 -8.64 0.26
C VAL A 49 -14.50 -7.38 0.44
N LEU A 50 -13.90 -6.22 0.15
CA LEU A 50 -14.57 -4.93 0.19
C LEU A 50 -15.27 -4.69 -1.15
N VAL A 51 -16.60 -4.62 -1.15
CA VAL A 51 -17.40 -4.39 -2.35
C VAL A 51 -17.73 -2.91 -2.49
N ALA A 52 -17.25 -2.26 -3.54
CA ALA A 52 -17.35 -0.82 -3.78
C ALA A 52 -17.96 -0.48 -5.16
N PRO A 53 -19.30 -0.60 -5.35
CA PRO A 53 -19.92 -0.43 -6.67
C PRO A 53 -19.69 0.93 -7.31
N SER A 54 -19.50 1.98 -6.50
CA SER A 54 -19.22 3.34 -6.96
C SER A 54 -17.89 3.47 -7.73
N LEU A 55 -16.97 2.52 -7.58
CA LEU A 55 -15.65 2.53 -8.22
C LEU A 55 -15.59 1.77 -9.55
N ALA A 56 -16.66 1.10 -9.98
CA ALA A 56 -16.68 0.29 -11.21
C ALA A 56 -16.20 1.02 -12.48
N LYS A 57 -16.41 2.33 -12.57
CA LYS A 57 -15.94 3.14 -13.72
C LYS A 57 -14.41 3.29 -13.78
N LYS A 58 -13.72 3.21 -12.63
CA LYS A 58 -12.26 3.36 -12.51
C LYS A 58 -11.53 2.02 -12.66
N ASP A 59 -12.21 0.90 -12.48
CA ASP A 59 -11.63 -0.45 -12.43
C ASP A 59 -11.34 -1.08 -13.79
N LYS A 60 -11.70 -0.41 -14.89
CA LYS A 60 -11.44 -0.93 -16.25
C LYS A 60 -9.95 -0.95 -16.58
N PRO A 61 -9.44 -1.97 -17.28
CA PRO A 61 -8.07 -1.99 -17.77
C PRO A 61 -7.77 -0.73 -18.58
N LYS A 62 -6.66 -0.06 -18.29
CA LYS A 62 -6.16 0.99 -19.18
C LYS A 62 -5.67 0.31 -20.46
N PRO A 63 -5.90 0.89 -21.66
CA PRO A 63 -5.26 0.40 -22.88
C PRO A 63 -3.75 0.36 -22.64
N SER A 64 -3.09 -0.74 -23.03
CA SER A 64 -1.64 -0.79 -23.03
C SER A 64 -1.13 0.31 -23.97
N ASP A 65 -0.32 1.24 -23.43
CA ASP A 65 0.46 2.17 -24.25
C ASP A 65 1.52 1.34 -25.01
N ASN A 66 1.10 0.65 -26.07
CA ASN A 66 2.03 0.06 -27.03
C ASN A 66 2.85 1.19 -27.65
N ALA A 67 4.17 1.00 -27.66
CA ALA A 67 5.18 1.90 -28.18
C ALA A 67 4.76 2.58 -29.50
N GLN A 68 4.24 3.80 -29.41
CA GLN A 68 4.20 4.74 -30.52
C GLN A 68 5.13 5.90 -30.17
N VAL A 69 6.12 6.07 -31.05
CA VAL A 69 7.08 7.18 -31.08
C VAL A 69 6.34 8.51 -30.84
N PRO A 70 6.70 9.32 -29.82
CA PRO A 70 5.98 10.56 -29.56
C PRO A 70 6.39 11.62 -30.58
N THR A 71 5.60 11.79 -31.63
CA THR A 71 5.49 13.08 -32.32
C THR A 71 4.42 13.91 -31.62
N ASP A 72 4.78 15.15 -31.33
CA ASP A 72 3.98 16.24 -30.76
C ASP A 72 3.71 16.29 -29.25
N ARG A 73 3.88 17.53 -28.75
CA ARG A 73 3.91 17.99 -27.36
C ARG A 73 2.77 17.41 -26.52
N LYS A 74 3.03 16.29 -25.85
CA LYS A 74 2.12 15.73 -24.83
C LYS A 74 1.95 16.75 -23.72
N LYS A 75 0.71 17.19 -23.46
CA LYS A 75 0.37 17.90 -22.22
C LYS A 75 0.95 17.10 -21.05
N PRO A 76 1.61 17.76 -20.07
CA PRO A 76 2.15 17.05 -18.93
C PRO A 76 1.04 16.23 -18.26
N LYS A 77 1.33 14.95 -17.95
CA LYS A 77 0.39 14.10 -17.19
C LYS A 77 0.02 14.84 -15.91
N PHE A 78 -1.28 14.96 -15.63
CA PHE A 78 -1.79 15.62 -14.42
C PHE A 78 -1.21 14.95 -13.17
N ASN A 79 -0.53 15.72 -12.32
CA ASN A 79 0.00 15.28 -11.04
C ASN A 79 -0.92 15.81 -9.91
N PRO A 80 -1.68 14.95 -9.21
CA PRO A 80 -2.63 15.40 -8.18
C PRO A 80 -1.94 15.99 -6.95
N PHE A 81 -0.62 15.85 -6.83
CA PHE A 81 0.16 16.33 -5.70
C PHE A 81 0.90 17.64 -6.00
N LEU A 82 0.90 18.12 -7.26
CA LEU A 82 1.62 19.35 -7.66
C LEU A 82 0.81 20.22 -8.64
N PRO A 83 0.23 21.35 -8.17
CA PRO A 83 -0.04 21.67 -6.77
C PRO A 83 -1.15 20.75 -6.21
N TYR A 84 -1.05 20.39 -4.94
CA TYR A 84 -2.12 19.67 -4.24
C TYR A 84 -3.29 20.59 -3.86
N ASP A 85 -4.49 20.01 -3.70
CA ASP A 85 -5.66 20.71 -3.19
C ASP A 85 -5.44 21.11 -1.72
N ARG A 86 -5.60 22.41 -1.40
CA ARG A 86 -5.42 22.92 -0.03
C ARG A 86 -6.44 22.35 0.96
N ASN A 87 -7.59 21.88 0.49
CA ASN A 87 -8.57 21.22 1.34
C ASN A 87 -8.16 19.79 1.71
N GLN A 88 -7.18 19.22 1.02
CA GLN A 88 -6.60 17.91 1.32
C GLN A 88 -5.33 18.02 2.15
N TYR A 89 -4.79 19.22 2.34
CA TYR A 89 -3.58 19.44 3.12
C TYR A 89 -3.83 19.24 4.62
N VAL A 90 -3.08 18.33 5.24
CA VAL A 90 -3.12 18.12 6.69
C VAL A 90 -1.97 18.86 7.35
N ALA A 91 -0.72 18.58 7.00
CA ALA A 91 0.45 19.20 7.62
C ALA A 91 1.71 19.03 6.77
N ASP A 92 2.67 19.94 6.93
CA ASP A 92 4.06 19.66 6.62
C ASP A 92 4.62 18.66 7.64
N LEU A 93 5.14 17.53 7.16
CA LEU A 93 5.77 16.51 8.02
C LEU A 93 7.25 16.80 8.21
N SER A 94 7.89 17.31 7.15
CA SER A 94 9.30 17.69 7.14
C SER A 94 9.55 18.74 6.04
N PRO A 95 10.79 19.23 5.86
CA PRO A 95 11.14 20.07 4.72
C PRO A 95 10.87 19.39 3.36
N THR A 96 10.89 18.06 3.30
CA THR A 96 10.75 17.27 2.07
C THR A 96 9.38 16.60 1.90
N HIS A 97 8.58 16.47 2.96
CA HIS A 97 7.32 15.72 2.94
C HIS A 97 6.11 16.51 3.44
N VAL A 98 4.97 16.25 2.81
CA VAL A 98 3.66 16.78 3.17
C VAL A 98 2.68 15.64 3.41
N LEU A 99 1.79 15.80 4.38
CA LEU A 99 0.68 14.89 4.63
C LEU A 99 -0.59 15.41 3.95
N LEU A 100 -1.15 14.60 3.06
CA LEU A 100 -2.38 14.89 2.33
C LEU A 100 -3.46 13.85 2.65
N LEU A 101 -4.73 14.21 2.49
CA LEU A 101 -5.83 13.24 2.44
C LEU A 101 -5.88 12.57 1.06
N ASN A 102 -6.22 11.29 1.03
CA ASN A 102 -6.63 10.65 -0.21
C ASN A 102 -7.96 11.25 -0.69
N LYS A 103 -8.03 11.65 -1.97
CA LYS A 103 -9.24 12.22 -2.57
C LYS A 103 -10.41 11.24 -2.67
N PHE A 104 -10.13 9.96 -2.88
CA PHE A 104 -11.12 8.90 -3.10
C PHE A 104 -10.92 7.73 -2.13
N PRO A 105 -11.05 7.97 -0.81
CA PRO A 105 -10.81 6.94 0.17
C PRO A 105 -11.91 5.88 0.17
N VAL A 106 -11.51 4.62 0.23
CA VAL A 106 -12.38 3.49 0.61
C VAL A 106 -12.42 3.32 2.13
N ILE A 107 -11.32 3.64 2.80
CA ILE A 107 -11.21 3.67 4.25
C ILE A 107 -11.14 5.13 4.69
N ALA A 108 -12.04 5.54 5.59
CA ALA A 108 -12.09 6.91 6.07
C ALA A 108 -10.74 7.33 6.67
N GLU A 109 -10.39 8.60 6.49
CA GLU A 109 -9.12 9.17 6.97
C GLU A 109 -7.86 8.50 6.40
N HIS A 110 -7.96 7.89 5.22
CA HIS A 110 -6.78 7.47 4.44
C HIS A 110 -5.93 8.69 4.08
N VAL A 111 -4.68 8.70 4.54
CA VAL A 111 -3.70 9.77 4.29
C VAL A 111 -2.55 9.31 3.41
N LEU A 112 -1.88 10.28 2.79
CA LEU A 112 -0.76 10.12 1.87
C LEU A 112 0.42 10.93 2.43
N VAL A 113 1.53 10.27 2.72
CA VAL A 113 2.85 10.89 2.98
C VAL A 113 3.49 11.11 1.61
N VAL A 114 3.57 12.35 1.16
CA VAL A 114 3.97 12.69 -0.22
C VAL A 114 5.21 13.54 -0.22
N THR A 115 6.13 13.28 -1.15
CA THR A 115 7.30 14.15 -1.37
C THR A 115 6.84 15.50 -1.93
N LYS A 116 7.43 16.60 -1.46
CA LYS A 116 7.12 17.94 -1.97
C LYS A 116 7.70 18.17 -3.36
N GLU A 117 8.86 17.59 -3.62
CA GLU A 117 9.45 17.52 -4.95
C GLU A 117 9.01 16.23 -5.64
N PHE A 118 8.94 16.27 -6.97
CA PHE A 118 8.63 15.09 -7.75
C PHE A 118 9.77 14.08 -7.69
N LEU A 119 9.61 13.05 -6.85
CA LEU A 119 10.42 11.83 -6.90
C LEU A 119 9.61 10.69 -7.50
N LEU A 120 10.28 9.72 -8.09
CA LEU A 120 9.60 8.61 -8.75
C LEU A 120 9.06 7.59 -7.74
N GLN A 121 7.89 7.05 -8.04
CA GLN A 121 7.23 5.98 -7.29
C GLN A 121 7.83 4.59 -7.56
N ASP A 122 8.80 4.48 -8.47
CA ASP A 122 9.54 3.24 -8.75
C ASP A 122 10.90 3.18 -8.05
N GLU A 123 11.23 4.19 -7.24
CA GLU A 123 12.43 4.23 -6.43
C GLU A 123 12.18 3.63 -5.04
N PRO A 124 13.18 2.96 -4.44
CA PRO A 124 13.06 2.45 -3.07
C PRO A 124 12.78 3.54 -2.04
N ILE A 125 12.05 3.17 -0.98
CA ILE A 125 11.80 4.03 0.19
C ILE A 125 13.13 4.37 0.87
N ASP A 126 13.38 5.66 1.12
CA ASP A 126 14.59 6.13 1.78
C ASP A 126 14.38 6.49 3.26
N VAL A 127 15.43 6.96 3.93
CA VAL A 127 15.39 7.32 5.35
C VAL A 127 14.45 8.51 5.61
N ALA A 128 14.39 9.48 4.70
CA ALA A 128 13.54 10.67 4.86
C ALA A 128 12.05 10.32 4.70
N ASP A 129 11.72 9.37 3.84
CA ASP A 129 10.37 8.81 3.74
C ASP A 129 9.94 8.17 5.08
N PHE A 130 10.81 7.37 5.71
CA PHE A 130 10.53 6.76 7.01
C PHE A 130 10.45 7.79 8.15
N ASP A 131 11.30 8.82 8.12
CA ASP A 131 11.26 9.93 9.09
C ASP A 131 9.91 10.65 9.06
N ALA A 132 9.37 10.89 7.85
CA ALA A 132 8.05 11.46 7.67
C ALA A 132 6.90 10.50 8.04
N LEU A 133 7.08 9.18 7.84
CA LEU A 133 6.06 8.17 8.12
C LEU A 133 5.85 7.92 9.63
N ILE A 134 6.91 7.86 10.42
CA ILE A 134 6.87 7.52 11.86
C ILE A 134 5.85 8.36 12.64
N PRO A 135 5.83 9.71 12.58
CA PRO A 135 4.87 10.50 13.33
C PRO A 135 3.42 10.25 12.91
N VAL A 136 3.16 9.89 11.65
CA VAL A 136 1.82 9.53 11.14
C VAL A 136 1.38 8.18 11.73
N MET A 137 2.26 7.18 11.73
CA MET A 137 2.01 5.87 12.35
C MET A 137 1.73 6.02 13.86
N GLN A 138 2.50 6.87 14.55
CA GLN A 138 2.28 7.16 15.97
C GLN A 138 0.96 7.90 16.22
N ALA A 139 0.61 8.88 15.39
CA ALA A 139 -0.65 9.61 15.51
C ALA A 139 -1.86 8.69 15.36
N MET A 140 -1.76 7.64 14.54
CA MET A 140 -2.84 6.71 14.25
C MET A 140 -2.78 5.41 15.06
N ALA A 141 -1.89 5.31 16.07
CA ALA A 141 -1.61 4.07 16.80
C ALA A 141 -2.86 3.38 17.38
N ASP A 142 -3.82 4.14 17.89
CA ASP A 142 -5.08 3.63 18.47
C ASP A 142 -6.02 2.99 17.44
N SER A 143 -5.69 3.08 16.14
CA SER A 143 -6.48 2.59 15.02
C SER A 143 -5.76 1.53 14.20
N ASN A 144 -4.82 0.77 14.78
CA ASN A 144 -4.06 -0.29 14.10
C ASN A 144 -3.58 0.14 12.69
N PRO A 145 -2.76 1.20 12.59
CA PRO A 145 -2.48 1.81 11.31
C PRO A 145 -1.70 0.84 10.42
N LEU A 146 -2.09 0.81 9.14
CA LEU A 146 -1.36 0.13 8.09
C LEU A 146 -0.78 1.17 7.15
N ALA A 147 0.54 1.25 7.08
CA ALA A 147 1.24 1.94 6.02
C ALA A 147 1.59 0.98 4.88
N PHE A 148 1.51 1.47 3.65
CA PHE A 148 1.84 0.69 2.48
C PHE A 148 2.41 1.51 1.33
N TYR A 149 3.26 0.86 0.53
CA TYR A 149 3.94 1.44 -0.62
C TYR A 149 3.82 0.51 -1.82
N ASN A 150 3.53 1.09 -2.99
CA ASN A 150 3.43 0.36 -4.26
C ASN A 150 4.58 0.84 -5.16
N CYS A 151 5.69 0.10 -5.19
CA CYS A 151 6.90 0.45 -5.92
C CYS A 151 6.88 -0.13 -7.35
N GLY A 152 6.95 0.73 -8.36
CA GLY A 152 7.08 0.30 -9.77
C GLY A 152 5.76 -0.10 -10.44
N ALA A 153 5.78 -0.26 -11.76
CA ALA A 153 4.58 -0.42 -12.59
C ALA A 153 3.73 -1.65 -12.23
N ASN A 154 4.35 -2.75 -11.83
CA ASN A 154 3.64 -4.00 -11.52
C ASN A 154 3.03 -4.04 -10.10
N SER A 155 3.25 -3.02 -9.28
CA SER A 155 2.85 -3.02 -7.87
C SER A 155 1.40 -2.59 -7.61
N GLY A 156 0.66 -2.22 -8.66
CA GLY A 156 -0.64 -1.57 -8.55
C GLY A 156 -0.55 -0.07 -8.21
N SER A 157 0.58 0.57 -8.51
CA SER A 157 0.74 2.01 -8.34
C SER A 157 -0.09 2.80 -9.35
N SER A 158 -0.80 3.84 -8.89
CA SER A 158 -1.65 4.67 -9.74
C SER A 158 -1.08 6.06 -10.05
N GLN A 159 -0.06 6.51 -9.31
CA GLN A 159 0.57 7.82 -9.45
C GLN A 159 2.08 7.66 -9.52
N PRO A 160 2.77 8.34 -10.46
CA PRO A 160 4.22 8.23 -10.62
C PRO A 160 5.00 9.03 -9.57
N HIS A 161 4.34 9.93 -8.84
CA HIS A 161 4.95 10.77 -7.81
C HIS A 161 5.00 10.00 -6.48
N ARG A 162 6.18 9.92 -5.86
CA ARG A 162 6.46 9.20 -4.62
C ARG A 162 5.48 9.55 -3.48
N HIS A 163 4.82 8.52 -2.96
CA HIS A 163 3.94 8.61 -1.81
C HIS A 163 3.82 7.28 -1.05
N ILE A 164 3.77 7.35 0.27
CA ILE A 164 3.38 6.24 1.16
C ILE A 164 1.94 6.47 1.59
N GLN A 165 1.15 5.41 1.58
CA GLN A 165 -0.26 5.44 1.97
C GLN A 165 -0.40 4.94 3.40
N VAL A 166 -1.24 5.57 4.22
CA VAL A 166 -1.55 5.10 5.58
C VAL A 166 -3.06 5.08 5.77
N ILE A 167 -3.57 3.93 6.20
CA ILE A 167 -5.00 3.73 6.50
C ILE A 167 -5.19 3.30 7.97
N PRO A 168 -6.23 3.80 8.65
CA PRO A 168 -6.65 3.22 9.92
C PRO A 168 -7.36 1.89 9.67
N GLN A 169 -7.28 0.97 10.62
CA GLN A 169 -7.98 -0.31 10.58
C GLN A 169 -8.79 -0.53 11.87
N GLN A 170 -10.06 -0.91 11.71
CA GLN A 170 -10.90 -1.27 12.86
C GLN A 170 -10.39 -2.54 13.56
N GLN A 171 -9.76 -3.43 12.80
CA GLN A 171 -9.13 -4.64 13.28
C GLN A 171 -7.85 -4.90 12.48
N PRO A 172 -6.85 -5.60 13.04
CA PRO A 172 -5.68 -6.02 12.29
C PRO A 172 -6.06 -6.73 11.00
N CYS A 173 -5.28 -6.54 9.92
CA CYS A 173 -5.54 -7.21 8.66
C CYS A 173 -5.48 -8.75 8.79
N PRO A 174 -6.20 -9.50 7.92
CA PRO A 174 -6.26 -10.96 7.97
C PRO A 174 -4.91 -11.65 8.15
N ILE A 175 -3.89 -11.29 7.36
CA ILE A 175 -2.57 -11.94 7.43
C ILE A 175 -1.87 -11.78 8.79
N SER A 176 -2.27 -10.80 9.62
CA SER A 176 -1.71 -10.63 10.96
C SER A 176 -1.95 -11.87 11.84
N LYS A 177 -3.06 -12.61 11.63
CA LYS A 177 -3.31 -13.89 12.30
C LYS A 177 -2.22 -14.91 11.95
N LEU A 178 -1.80 -14.96 10.69
CA LEU A 178 -0.76 -15.89 10.24
C LEU A 178 0.64 -15.47 10.73
N VAL A 179 0.93 -14.17 10.77
CA VAL A 179 2.17 -13.64 11.36
C VAL A 179 2.29 -14.07 12.83
N LEU A 180 1.21 -13.91 13.61
CA LEU A 180 1.18 -14.29 15.02
C LEU A 180 1.37 -15.80 15.24
N ARG A 181 0.82 -16.63 14.33
CA ARG A 181 0.99 -18.09 14.34
C ARG A 181 2.43 -18.54 13.99
N ASN A 182 3.25 -17.67 13.38
CA ASN A 182 4.59 -17.99 12.89
C ASN A 182 5.65 -17.00 13.41
N PRO A 183 5.83 -16.89 14.74
CA PRO A 183 6.72 -15.90 15.34
C PRO A 183 8.18 -16.10 14.89
N GLY A 184 8.85 -14.99 14.56
CA GLY A 184 10.26 -14.99 14.17
C GLY A 184 10.56 -15.50 12.76
N SER A 185 9.55 -15.96 12.01
CA SER A 185 9.75 -16.40 10.63
C SER A 185 9.78 -15.22 9.66
N SER A 186 10.68 -15.27 8.67
CA SER A 186 10.66 -14.33 7.53
C SER A 186 9.70 -14.75 6.41
N ARG A 187 9.10 -15.94 6.54
CA ARG A 187 8.13 -16.53 5.62
C ARG A 187 6.95 -17.10 6.39
N ILE A 188 5.74 -16.86 5.88
CA ILE A 188 4.52 -17.44 6.41
C ILE A 188 4.19 -18.71 5.61
N PRO A 189 4.14 -19.89 6.25
CA PRO A 189 3.68 -21.12 5.61
C PRO A 189 2.26 -20.97 5.04
N GLY A 190 2.04 -21.52 3.85
CA GLY A 190 0.76 -21.48 3.14
C GLY A 190 0.48 -20.18 2.36
N LEU A 191 1.28 -19.12 2.53
CA LEU A 191 1.28 -18.01 1.58
C LEU A 191 2.18 -18.36 0.40
N ASP A 192 1.58 -18.89 -0.67
CA ASP A 192 2.27 -19.44 -1.85
C ASP A 192 2.81 -18.38 -2.83
N TYR A 193 3.05 -17.17 -2.33
CA TYR A 193 3.79 -16.13 -3.02
C TYR A 193 5.01 -15.71 -2.20
N VAL A 194 6.09 -15.36 -2.89
CA VAL A 194 7.34 -14.88 -2.31
C VAL A 194 7.08 -13.59 -1.54
N HIS A 195 7.61 -13.52 -0.32
CA HIS A 195 7.60 -12.34 0.52
C HIS A 195 8.75 -12.41 1.52
N HIS A 196 9.08 -11.29 2.16
CA HIS A 196 10.00 -11.23 3.28
C HIS A 196 9.34 -10.49 4.43
N LEU A 197 9.13 -11.17 5.56
CA LEU A 197 8.57 -10.63 6.79
C LEU A 197 9.69 -10.25 7.76
N THR A 198 9.59 -9.06 8.33
CA THR A 198 10.46 -8.57 9.40
C THR A 198 9.59 -8.18 10.60
N PRO A 199 9.49 -9.05 11.62
CA PRO A 199 8.80 -8.73 12.87
C PRO A 199 9.51 -7.63 13.67
N PHE A 200 8.75 -6.80 14.38
CA PHE A 200 9.27 -5.78 15.27
C PHE A 200 9.22 -6.27 16.72
N SER A 201 10.33 -6.85 17.20
CA SER A 201 10.40 -7.51 18.51
C SER A 201 10.19 -6.60 19.72
N SER A 202 10.36 -5.29 19.56
CA SER A 202 10.26 -4.30 20.65
C SER A 202 9.18 -3.24 20.38
N GLY A 203 8.18 -3.58 19.56
CA GLY A 203 7.18 -2.64 19.07
C GLY A 203 7.68 -1.82 17.88
N PHE A 204 6.82 -0.93 17.39
CA PHE A 204 7.07 -0.14 16.18
C PHE A 204 8.37 0.68 16.29
N PRO A 205 9.34 0.52 15.37
CA PRO A 205 10.60 1.26 15.42
C PRO A 205 10.37 2.77 15.26
N THR A 206 10.92 3.55 16.18
CA THR A 206 10.86 5.02 16.15
C THR A 206 12.09 5.67 15.51
N SER A 207 13.04 4.85 15.04
CA SER A 207 14.21 5.30 14.29
C SER A 207 14.00 5.06 12.78
N PRO A 208 14.08 6.10 11.93
CA PRO A 208 13.92 5.93 10.49
C PRO A 208 15.03 5.08 9.87
N THR A 209 16.26 5.14 10.41
CA THR A 209 17.37 4.29 9.94
C THR A 209 17.15 2.81 10.25
N THR A 210 16.49 2.49 11.36
CA THR A 210 16.12 1.11 11.71
C THR A 210 15.08 0.55 10.73
N LEU A 211 14.03 1.32 10.41
CA LEU A 211 13.04 0.92 9.39
C LEU A 211 13.68 0.76 8.01
N HIS A 212 14.52 1.72 7.62
CA HIS A 212 15.24 1.65 6.35
C HIS A 212 16.17 0.43 6.27
N SER A 213 16.87 0.10 7.36
CA SER A 213 17.73 -1.09 7.42
C SER A 213 16.93 -2.39 7.31
N ALA A 214 15.77 -2.48 7.96
CA ALA A 214 14.86 -3.62 7.84
C ALA A 214 14.32 -3.78 6.40
N TYR A 215 13.93 -2.67 5.78
CA TYR A 215 13.44 -2.61 4.40
C TYR A 215 14.51 -3.04 3.39
N THR A 216 15.68 -2.41 3.43
CA THR A 216 16.80 -2.74 2.52
C THR A 216 17.33 -4.16 2.71
N SER A 217 17.35 -4.67 3.95
CA SER A 217 17.68 -6.07 4.22
C SER A 217 16.65 -7.03 3.60
N SER A 218 15.37 -6.69 3.66
CA SER A 218 14.29 -7.46 3.04
C SER A 218 14.44 -7.47 1.51
N LEU A 219 14.71 -6.33 0.88
CA LEU A 219 14.98 -6.25 -0.55
C LEU A 219 16.19 -7.10 -0.95
N ALA A 220 17.30 -6.99 -0.22
CA ALA A 220 18.50 -7.77 -0.51
C ALA A 220 18.27 -9.28 -0.37
N ALA A 221 17.47 -9.72 0.62
CA ALA A 221 17.07 -11.12 0.76
C ALA A 221 16.22 -11.61 -0.42
N LEU A 222 15.24 -10.81 -0.84
CA LEU A 222 14.38 -11.10 -1.98
C LEU A 222 15.15 -11.16 -3.31
N SER A 223 16.06 -10.20 -3.56
CA SER A 223 16.91 -10.21 -4.76
C SER A 223 17.77 -11.47 -4.84
N ARG A 224 18.37 -11.91 -3.72
CA ARG A 224 19.14 -13.17 -3.66
C ARG A 224 18.27 -14.38 -3.96
N LEU A 225 17.08 -14.46 -3.36
CA LEU A 225 16.14 -15.56 -3.56
C LEU A 225 15.67 -15.67 -5.02
N MET A 226 15.37 -14.53 -5.64
CA MET A 226 14.85 -14.48 -7.00
C MET A 226 15.93 -14.65 -8.06
N ALA A 227 17.22 -14.64 -7.68
CA ALA A 227 18.35 -14.66 -8.61
C ALA A 227 18.28 -13.54 -9.67
N THR A 228 17.74 -12.37 -9.30
CA THR A 228 17.75 -11.19 -10.17
C THR A 228 19.20 -10.71 -10.29
N PRO A 229 19.77 -10.59 -11.51
CA PRO A 229 21.12 -10.06 -11.68
C PRO A 229 21.23 -8.68 -11.03
N HIS A 230 22.33 -8.42 -10.31
CA HIS A 230 22.57 -7.11 -9.69
C HIS A 230 22.65 -5.96 -10.72
N ASP A 231 22.79 -6.30 -12.01
CA ASP A 231 22.99 -5.41 -13.15
C ASP A 231 21.71 -5.03 -13.92
N SER A 232 20.52 -5.52 -13.53
CA SER A 232 19.29 -5.01 -14.11
C SER A 232 19.03 -3.61 -13.54
N ARG A 233 19.15 -2.57 -14.37
CA ARG A 233 18.81 -1.17 -14.03
C ARG A 233 17.35 -0.97 -13.61
N GLU A 234 16.50 -1.99 -13.72
CA GLU A 234 15.11 -1.95 -13.30
C GLU A 234 14.99 -2.32 -11.82
N THR A 235 14.46 -1.39 -11.03
CA THR A 235 14.08 -1.64 -9.64
C THR A 235 13.02 -2.74 -9.61
N LEU A 236 13.22 -3.73 -8.74
CA LEU A 236 12.25 -4.80 -8.53
C LEU A 236 10.91 -4.19 -8.11
N ALA A 237 9.87 -4.34 -8.93
CA ALA A 237 8.54 -3.92 -8.53
C ALA A 237 8.12 -4.68 -7.27
N HIS A 238 7.62 -3.98 -6.25
CA HIS A 238 7.28 -4.60 -4.97
C HIS A 238 6.23 -3.81 -4.20
N ASN A 239 5.56 -4.50 -3.30
CA ASN A 239 4.76 -3.87 -2.25
C ASN A 239 5.50 -3.89 -0.92
N VAL A 240 5.29 -2.85 -0.13
CA VAL A 240 5.69 -2.80 1.27
C VAL A 240 4.43 -2.64 2.11
N LEU A 241 4.33 -3.41 3.19
CA LEU A 241 3.29 -3.33 4.21
C LEU A 241 3.97 -3.11 5.56
N ILE A 242 3.50 -2.16 6.35
CA ILE A 242 4.07 -1.81 7.66
C ILE A 242 2.94 -1.62 8.64
N THR A 243 2.98 -2.38 9.74
CA THR A 243 2.08 -2.24 10.88
C THR A 243 2.88 -1.80 12.11
N SER A 244 2.25 -1.71 13.27
CA SER A 244 2.97 -1.51 14.54
C SER A 244 3.83 -2.71 14.96
N ALA A 245 3.61 -3.89 14.36
CA ALA A 245 4.22 -5.15 14.80
C ALA A 245 5.17 -5.79 13.78
N TRP A 246 5.09 -5.42 12.49
CA TRP A 246 5.92 -6.02 11.45
C TRP A 246 5.95 -5.18 10.17
N MET A 247 6.98 -5.44 9.36
CA MET A 247 7.09 -5.02 7.96
C MET A 247 7.10 -6.26 7.06
N MET A 248 6.36 -6.22 5.94
CA MET A 248 6.41 -7.26 4.91
C MET A 248 6.70 -6.63 3.55
N VAL A 249 7.67 -7.18 2.82
CA VAL A 249 7.99 -6.80 1.45
C VAL A 249 7.62 -7.94 0.50
N ILE A 250 6.89 -7.63 -0.57
CA ILE A 250 6.37 -8.61 -1.52
C ILE A 250 6.80 -8.21 -2.94
N PRO A 251 7.69 -8.96 -3.61
CA PRO A 251 8.00 -8.72 -5.01
C PRO A 251 6.77 -8.98 -5.89
N ARG A 252 6.56 -8.11 -6.87
CA ARG A 252 5.34 -8.08 -7.69
C ARG A 252 5.64 -8.39 -9.14
N LEU A 253 4.93 -9.39 -9.66
CA LEU A 253 5.08 -9.86 -11.03
C LEU A 253 4.20 -9.07 -12.01
N ARG A 254 2.99 -8.69 -11.58
CA ARG A 254 2.00 -7.98 -12.40
C ARG A 254 1.00 -7.25 -11.52
N GLU A 255 0.47 -6.13 -12.00
CA GLU A 255 -0.51 -5.33 -11.26
C GLU A 255 -1.92 -5.93 -11.26
N ARG A 256 -2.25 -6.79 -12.24
CA ARG A 256 -3.56 -7.43 -12.40
C ARG A 256 -3.42 -8.92 -12.63
N THR A 257 -4.51 -9.67 -12.45
CA THR A 257 -4.60 -11.08 -12.88
C THR A 257 -4.23 -11.25 -14.36
N VAL A 258 -3.86 -12.46 -14.79
CA VAL A 258 -3.39 -12.79 -16.15
C VAL A 258 -4.42 -12.42 -17.22
N ASP A 259 -5.70 -12.61 -16.91
CA ASP A 259 -6.85 -12.23 -17.71
C ASP A 259 -7.35 -10.79 -17.44
N GLY A 260 -6.69 -10.07 -16.53
CA GLY A 260 -6.86 -8.64 -16.29
C GLY A 260 -8.12 -8.22 -15.51
N TRP A 261 -8.96 -9.15 -15.04
CA TRP A 261 -10.25 -8.80 -14.42
C TRP A 261 -10.10 -8.11 -13.06
N MET A 262 -9.05 -8.40 -12.28
CA MET A 262 -8.80 -7.78 -10.97
C MET A 262 -7.43 -7.15 -10.87
N GLY A 263 -7.36 -5.93 -10.33
CA GLY A 263 -6.11 -5.30 -9.92
C GLY A 263 -5.77 -5.60 -8.46
N VAL A 264 -4.48 -5.76 -8.18
CA VAL A 264 -3.95 -6.03 -6.84
C VAL A 264 -2.87 -5.01 -6.52
N ASN A 265 -3.01 -4.31 -5.40
CA ASN A 265 -1.97 -3.46 -4.81
C ASN A 265 -1.51 -4.06 -3.48
N ALA A 266 -0.70 -3.33 -2.71
CA ALA A 266 -0.22 -3.78 -1.41
C ALA A 266 -1.34 -4.25 -0.46
N VAL A 267 -2.48 -3.56 -0.42
CA VAL A 267 -3.60 -3.90 0.48
C VAL A 267 -4.14 -5.31 0.20
N GLY A 268 -4.11 -5.77 -1.06
CA GLY A 268 -4.46 -7.15 -1.42
C GLY A 268 -3.66 -8.18 -0.62
N TYR A 269 -2.35 -7.95 -0.46
CA TYR A 269 -1.45 -8.82 0.30
C TYR A 269 -1.65 -8.77 1.81
N THR A 270 -2.51 -7.88 2.32
CA THR A 270 -2.98 -7.94 3.71
C THR A 270 -4.05 -9.01 3.93
N GLY A 271 -4.50 -9.65 2.84
CA GLY A 271 -5.66 -10.52 2.80
C GLY A 271 -6.98 -9.76 2.63
N SER A 272 -6.93 -8.50 2.20
CA SER A 272 -8.11 -7.67 1.95
C SER A 272 -8.11 -7.18 0.51
N VAL A 273 -9.09 -7.60 -0.30
CA VAL A 273 -9.22 -7.18 -1.70
C VAL A 273 -10.40 -6.24 -1.90
N LEU A 274 -10.30 -5.38 -2.92
CA LEU A 274 -11.35 -4.47 -3.33
C LEU A 274 -11.94 -4.99 -4.64
N VAL A 275 -13.26 -5.15 -4.68
CA VAL A 275 -14.02 -5.47 -5.88
C VAL A 275 -15.14 -4.45 -6.07
N THR A 276 -15.71 -4.38 -7.26
CA THR A 276 -16.73 -3.38 -7.61
C THR A 276 -18.10 -4.00 -7.91
N SER A 277 -18.22 -5.33 -7.88
CA SER A 277 -19.52 -5.98 -8.07
C SER A 277 -19.61 -7.36 -7.41
N ASP A 278 -20.84 -7.85 -7.24
CA ASP A 278 -21.10 -9.19 -6.72
C ASP A 278 -20.65 -10.29 -7.70
N GLU A 279 -20.57 -9.99 -9.00
CA GLU A 279 -19.99 -10.90 -10.01
C GLU A 279 -18.52 -11.18 -9.71
N GLN A 280 -17.74 -10.15 -9.34
CA GLN A 280 -16.34 -10.33 -8.96
C GLN A 280 -16.18 -11.10 -7.65
N VAL A 281 -17.13 -10.97 -6.71
CA VAL A 281 -17.15 -11.81 -5.50
C VAL A 281 -17.35 -13.28 -5.87
N ARG A 282 -18.32 -13.59 -6.74
CA ARG A 282 -18.55 -14.96 -7.22
C ARG A 282 -17.35 -15.52 -8.00
N GLU A 283 -16.68 -14.68 -8.79
CA GLU A 283 -15.45 -15.06 -9.49
C GLU A 283 -14.33 -15.45 -8.51
N LEU A 284 -14.14 -14.70 -7.41
CA LEU A 284 -13.20 -15.07 -6.34
C LEU A 284 -13.53 -16.45 -5.77
N GLU A 285 -14.79 -16.70 -5.41
CA GLU A 285 -15.23 -17.99 -4.86
C GLU A 285 -14.97 -19.15 -5.83
N GLN A 286 -15.30 -18.97 -7.12
CA GLN A 286 -15.07 -19.98 -8.16
C GLN A 286 -13.59 -20.29 -8.40
N ARG A 287 -12.70 -19.32 -8.17
CA ARG A 287 -11.25 -19.49 -8.28
C ARG A 287 -10.59 -20.08 -7.02
N GLY A 288 -11.38 -20.44 -6.01
CA GLY A 288 -10.85 -20.97 -4.74
C GLY A 288 -10.48 -19.89 -3.73
N GLY A 289 -11.00 -18.68 -3.87
CA GLY A 289 -10.87 -17.58 -2.91
C GLY A 289 -9.88 -16.49 -3.31
N VAL A 290 -9.38 -15.76 -2.31
CA VAL A 290 -8.50 -14.59 -2.52
C VAL A 290 -7.05 -14.98 -2.78
N LEU A 291 -6.55 -16.01 -2.09
CA LEU A 291 -5.14 -16.41 -2.18
C LEU A 291 -4.68 -16.73 -3.61
N PRO A 292 -5.43 -17.49 -4.44
CA PRO A 292 -5.04 -17.75 -5.84
C PRO A 292 -4.79 -16.49 -6.66
N VAL A 293 -5.57 -15.42 -6.43
CA VAL A 293 -5.40 -14.14 -7.11
C VAL A 293 -4.13 -13.41 -6.66
N LEU A 294 -3.81 -13.47 -5.36
CA LEU A 294 -2.57 -12.88 -4.83
C LEU A 294 -1.33 -13.61 -5.34
N VAL A 295 -1.42 -14.93 -5.44
CA VAL A 295 -0.39 -15.81 -6.02
C VAL A 295 -0.15 -15.46 -7.48
N GLU A 296 -1.22 -15.29 -8.25
CA GLU A 296 -1.17 -14.89 -9.65
C GLU A 296 -0.52 -13.51 -9.84
N CYS A 297 -0.63 -12.59 -8.88
CA CYS A 297 -0.01 -11.26 -8.97
C CYS A 297 1.41 -11.18 -8.38
N GLY A 298 1.85 -12.23 -7.69
CA GLY A 298 3.16 -12.35 -7.05
C GLY A 298 4.12 -13.28 -7.77
N HIS A 299 5.31 -13.46 -7.20
CA HIS A 299 6.23 -14.52 -7.61
C HIS A 299 5.98 -15.77 -6.79
N LEU A 300 6.08 -16.96 -7.38
CA LEU A 300 5.99 -18.23 -6.67
C LEU A 300 7.30 -18.54 -5.93
N TRP A 301 7.20 -19.22 -4.78
CA TRP A 301 8.37 -19.83 -4.16
C TRP A 301 8.92 -20.90 -5.12
N LYS A 302 10.24 -20.91 -5.36
CA LYS A 302 10.88 -22.02 -6.08
C LYS A 302 10.64 -23.30 -5.29
N GLN A 303 10.17 -24.35 -5.97
CA GLN A 303 10.18 -25.69 -5.37
C GLN A 303 11.65 -26.08 -5.15
N ALA A 304 11.96 -26.50 -3.94
CA ALA A 304 13.28 -27.00 -3.57
C ALA A 304 13.54 -28.36 -4.23
#